data_AF-A0A6J4ID54-F1
#
_entry.id   AF-A0A6J4ID54-F1
#
_cell.length_a   1.000
_cell.length_b   1.000
_cell.length_c   1.000
_cell.angle_alpha   90.00
_cell.angle_beta   90.00
_cell.angle_gamma   90.00
#
_symmetry.space_group_name_H-M   'P 1'
#
loop_
_entity.id
_entity.type
_entity.pdbx_description
1 polymer ?
#
loop_
_entity_poly.entity_id
_entity_poly.type
_entity_poly.pdbx_seq_one_letter_code
_entity_poly.pdbx_strand_id
1 'polypeptide(L)'
;RDPVDGSLRGVLLQQRRAEDGAEVLTTAASGRLTLAPERGELFLELERGQQITVLPDGRVSTLGFAGSDLSRPLTVRFPGFRPRGSDERELTLWELWAARHGADPSSPLRPSRLDGELHGRLVRAASLAVLPLLAVPMGLAAKRARRSHGIALAAVILMLYQQGLQLLESLGDVGRLDARPALWAAFLLFAVFCGAVFRHSSRNPSEGGFDGALAVIERGAGVVAALLPRRWRRVSP
;
A
#
# COMPACT_ATOMS: atom_id res chain seq x y z
N ARG A 1 -22.34 -18.12 17.25
CA ARG A 1 -22.89 -17.35 16.11
C ARG A 1 -22.97 -18.34 14.97
N ASP A 2 -24.17 -18.74 14.57
CA ASP A 2 -24.36 -19.62 13.42
C ASP A 2 -24.74 -18.75 12.22
N PRO A 3 -23.87 -18.58 11.21
CA PRO A 3 -24.06 -17.61 10.14
C PRO A 3 -25.17 -17.99 9.14
N VAL A 4 -25.75 -19.19 9.24
CA VAL A 4 -26.74 -19.69 8.25
C VAL A 4 -28.17 -19.23 8.57
N ASP A 5 -28.54 -19.11 9.86
CA ASP A 5 -29.95 -18.94 10.26
C ASP A 5 -30.28 -17.56 10.88
N GLY A 6 -29.31 -16.64 10.96
CA GLY A 6 -29.55 -15.31 11.55
C GLY A 6 -29.86 -15.33 13.06
N SER A 7 -29.57 -16.44 13.75
CA SER A 7 -29.85 -16.61 15.18
C SER A 7 -28.76 -15.96 16.07
N LEU A 8 -29.21 -15.26 17.10
CA LEU A 8 -28.39 -14.55 18.07
C LEU A 8 -28.72 -15.04 19.49
N ARG A 9 -27.70 -15.13 20.35
CA ARG A 9 -27.84 -15.45 21.78
C ARG A 9 -27.08 -14.42 22.59
N GLY A 10 -27.65 -14.00 23.73
CA GLY A 10 -27.04 -12.96 24.59
C GLY A 10 -26.92 -11.63 23.84
N VAL A 11 -28.03 -11.12 23.33
CA VAL A 11 -28.06 -9.87 22.57
C VAL A 11 -27.90 -8.68 23.52
N LEU A 12 -27.04 -7.74 23.14
CA LEU A 12 -26.87 -6.46 23.82
C LEU A 12 -26.83 -5.34 22.76
N LEU A 13 -27.67 -4.35 22.93
CA LEU A 13 -27.79 -3.18 22.05
C LEU A 13 -27.67 -1.93 22.90
N GLN A 14 -26.72 -1.07 22.56
CA GLN A 14 -26.60 0.27 23.14
C GLN A 14 -26.94 1.29 22.07
N GLN A 15 -27.83 2.22 22.39
CA GLN A 15 -28.29 3.25 21.46
C GLN A 15 -28.38 4.58 22.22
N ARG A 16 -28.03 5.69 21.55
CA ARG A 16 -28.31 7.03 22.04
C ARG A 16 -29.42 7.62 21.16
N ARG A 17 -30.56 7.97 21.75
CA ARG A 17 -31.71 8.53 21.03
C ARG A 17 -31.43 10.02 20.77
N ALA A 18 -31.52 10.43 19.51
CA ALA A 18 -31.17 11.78 19.09
C ALA A 18 -32.20 12.84 19.53
N GLU A 19 -33.47 12.45 19.71
CA GLU A 19 -34.57 13.35 20.08
C GLU A 19 -34.46 13.86 21.52
N ASP A 20 -34.16 12.97 22.46
CA ASP A 20 -34.17 13.26 23.90
C ASP A 20 -32.79 13.06 24.57
N GLY A 21 -31.77 12.68 23.80
CA GLY A 21 -30.42 12.42 24.29
C GLY A 21 -30.29 11.18 25.19
N ALA A 22 -31.36 10.40 25.35
CA ALA A 22 -31.38 9.27 26.28
C ALA A 22 -30.50 8.12 25.79
N GLU A 23 -29.80 7.47 26.72
CA GLU A 23 -29.07 6.24 26.46
C GLU A 23 -29.95 5.04 26.76
N VAL A 24 -30.18 4.21 25.74
CA VAL A 24 -31.03 3.02 25.79
C VAL A 24 -30.14 1.79 25.65
N LEU A 25 -30.10 0.98 26.71
CA LEU A 25 -29.44 -0.33 26.74
C LEU A 25 -30.51 -1.42 26.69
N THR A 26 -30.51 -2.23 25.64
CA THR A 26 -31.43 -3.36 25.50
C THR A 26 -30.65 -4.66 25.55
N THR A 27 -31.03 -5.57 26.44
CA THR A 27 -30.46 -6.91 26.56
C THR A 27 -31.52 -7.97 26.29
N ALA A 28 -31.17 -9.10 25.69
CA ALA A 28 -32.10 -10.21 25.45
C ALA A 28 -31.39 -11.56 25.43
N ALA A 29 -32.09 -12.61 25.86
CA ALA A 29 -31.53 -13.96 25.92
C ALA A 29 -31.32 -14.56 24.52
N SER A 30 -32.30 -14.38 23.63
CA SER A 30 -32.26 -14.80 22.23
C SER A 30 -32.70 -13.66 21.31
N GLY A 31 -32.26 -13.71 20.07
CA GLY A 31 -32.79 -12.85 19.02
C GLY A 31 -32.60 -13.45 17.64
N ARG A 32 -33.31 -12.91 16.66
CA ARG A 32 -33.26 -13.33 15.27
C ARG A 32 -33.17 -12.10 14.37
N LEU A 33 -32.18 -12.13 13.49
CA LEU A 33 -31.90 -11.06 12.56
C LEU A 33 -32.42 -11.45 11.17
N THR A 34 -33.42 -10.73 10.68
CA THR A 34 -33.98 -10.95 9.34
C THR A 34 -33.74 -9.71 8.47
N LEU A 35 -33.21 -9.94 7.27
CA LEU A 35 -33.05 -8.90 6.26
C LEU A 35 -34.29 -8.89 5.36
N ALA A 36 -34.94 -7.74 5.22
CA ALA A 36 -36.01 -7.54 4.25
C ALA A 36 -35.48 -6.69 3.08
N PRO A 37 -34.83 -7.31 2.07
CA PRO A 37 -34.18 -6.58 0.98
C PRO A 37 -35.14 -5.69 0.19
N GLU A 38 -36.41 -6.11 0.04
CA GLU A 38 -37.48 -5.34 -0.62
C GLU A 38 -37.78 -3.99 0.05
N ARG A 39 -37.56 -3.89 1.37
CA ARG A 39 -37.81 -2.67 2.16
C ARG A 39 -36.52 -1.95 2.55
N GLY A 40 -35.35 -2.56 2.33
CA GLY A 40 -34.09 -2.05 2.85
C GLY A 40 -34.06 -1.95 4.37
N GLU A 41 -34.82 -2.80 5.06
CA GLU A 41 -34.94 -2.80 6.53
C GLU A 41 -34.35 -4.07 7.12
N LEU A 42 -33.80 -3.94 8.33
CA LEU A 42 -33.40 -5.05 9.16
C LEU A 42 -34.35 -5.15 10.34
N PHE A 43 -34.93 -6.33 10.46
CA PHE A 43 -35.80 -6.72 11.55
C PHE A 43 -34.97 -7.51 12.54
N LEU A 44 -34.96 -7.03 13.78
CA LEU A 44 -34.37 -7.72 14.91
C LEU A 44 -35.47 -8.07 15.90
N GLU A 45 -35.83 -9.34 15.92
CA GLU A 45 -36.75 -9.91 16.88
C GLU A 45 -35.96 -10.34 18.11
N LEU A 46 -36.37 -9.91 19.30
CA LEU A 46 -35.71 -10.18 20.57
C LEU A 46 -36.66 -10.91 21.50
N GLU A 47 -36.16 -11.90 22.23
CA GLU A 47 -36.95 -12.66 23.20
C GLU A 47 -36.31 -12.62 24.60
N ARG A 48 -37.18 -12.51 25.61
CA ARG A 48 -36.86 -12.48 27.03
C ARG A 48 -35.75 -11.47 27.32
N GLY A 49 -36.11 -10.20 27.24
CA GLY A 49 -35.17 -9.10 27.36
C GLY A 49 -35.62 -8.00 28.31
N GLN A 50 -34.71 -7.06 28.50
CA GLN A 50 -34.90 -5.89 29.33
C GLN A 50 -34.27 -4.68 28.64
N GLN A 51 -34.95 -3.55 28.73
CA GLN A 51 -34.49 -2.28 28.23
C GLN A 51 -34.33 -1.32 29.40
N ILE A 52 -33.13 -0.74 29.53
CA ILE A 52 -32.79 0.28 30.50
C ILE A 52 -32.61 1.58 29.72
N THR A 53 -33.38 2.61 30.06
CA THR A 53 -33.29 3.94 29.47
C THR A 53 -32.79 4.91 30.52
N VAL A 54 -31.68 5.59 30.24
CA VAL A 54 -31.08 6.62 31.08
C VAL A 54 -31.29 7.97 30.38
N LEU A 55 -32.11 8.84 30.98
CA LEU A 55 -32.33 10.19 30.47
C LEU A 55 -31.12 11.09 30.80
N PRO A 56 -30.92 12.19 30.06
CA PRO A 56 -29.83 13.14 30.33
C PRO A 56 -29.89 13.77 31.73
N ASP A 57 -31.08 13.82 32.33
CA ASP A 57 -31.32 14.31 33.69
C ASP A 57 -30.99 13.28 34.79
N GLY A 58 -30.48 12.11 34.41
CA GLY A 58 -30.08 11.03 35.31
C GLY A 58 -31.22 10.10 35.74
N ARG A 59 -32.46 10.32 35.28
CA ARG A 59 -33.55 9.38 35.55
C ARG A 59 -33.34 8.07 34.79
N VAL A 60 -33.54 6.95 35.48
CA VAL A 60 -33.43 5.62 34.90
C VAL A 60 -34.81 4.97 34.87
N SER A 61 -35.19 4.43 33.72
CA SER A 61 -36.41 3.65 33.54
C SER A 61 -36.08 2.28 32.96
N THR A 62 -36.74 1.26 33.48
CA THR A 62 -36.46 -0.13 33.14
C THR A 62 -37.74 -0.82 32.68
N LEU A 63 -37.71 -1.43 31.49
CA LEU A 63 -38.82 -2.13 30.88
C LEU A 63 -38.41 -3.57 30.57
N GLY A 64 -39.11 -4.55 31.16
CA GLY A 64 -38.96 -5.96 30.81
C GLY A 64 -39.92 -6.35 29.70
N PHE A 65 -39.49 -7.19 28.76
CA PHE A 65 -40.34 -7.69 27.68
C PHE A 65 -40.13 -9.18 27.44
N ALA A 66 -41.22 -9.89 27.13
CA ALA A 66 -41.16 -11.29 26.71
C ALA A 66 -40.73 -11.42 25.24
N GLY A 67 -41.18 -10.50 24.38
CA GLY A 67 -40.80 -10.37 22.98
C GLY A 67 -40.76 -8.89 22.58
N SER A 68 -39.85 -8.52 21.68
CA SER A 68 -39.73 -7.16 21.16
C SER A 68 -39.23 -7.17 19.72
N ASP A 69 -39.94 -6.47 18.84
CA ASP A 69 -39.56 -6.30 17.45
C ASP A 69 -38.91 -4.93 17.26
N LEU A 70 -37.59 -4.92 17.04
CA LEU A 70 -36.89 -3.73 16.58
C LEU A 70 -36.80 -3.74 15.06
N SER A 71 -37.49 -2.79 14.44
CA SER A 71 -37.32 -2.50 13.02
C SER A 71 -36.36 -1.32 12.88
N ARG A 72 -35.23 -1.54 12.21
CA ARG A 72 -34.29 -0.46 11.88
C ARG A 72 -34.21 -0.38 10.36
N PRO A 73 -34.46 0.80 9.75
CA PRO A 73 -34.08 0.98 8.36
C PRO A 73 -32.58 0.74 8.29
N LEU A 74 -32.19 -0.25 7.50
CA LEU A 74 -30.80 -0.34 7.09
C LEU A 74 -30.63 0.76 6.06
N THR A 75 -30.31 1.96 6.54
CA THR A 75 -29.34 2.72 5.78
C THR A 75 -28.02 1.98 5.98
N VAL A 76 -27.81 0.86 5.26
CA VAL A 76 -26.46 0.44 4.94
C VAL A 76 -25.95 1.59 4.08
N ARG A 77 -25.46 2.64 4.72
CA ARG A 77 -24.32 3.35 4.17
C ARG A 77 -23.20 2.33 4.20
N PHE A 78 -23.24 1.37 3.27
CA PHE A 78 -22.01 1.02 2.59
C PHE A 78 -21.39 2.38 2.33
N PRO A 79 -20.16 2.68 2.80
CA PRO A 79 -19.47 3.83 2.26
C PRO A 79 -19.62 3.65 0.75
N GLY A 80 -20.45 4.49 0.11
CA GLY A 80 -20.83 4.26 -1.28
C GLY A 80 -19.52 4.06 -2.01
N PHE A 81 -19.41 2.98 -2.80
CA PHE A 81 -18.15 2.62 -3.46
C PHE A 81 -17.47 3.91 -3.92
N ARG A 82 -16.34 4.27 -3.30
CA ARG A 82 -15.67 5.51 -3.66
C ARG A 82 -15.42 5.43 -5.16
N PRO A 83 -15.84 6.42 -5.96
CA PRO A 83 -15.60 6.35 -7.39
C PRO A 83 -14.09 6.16 -7.62
N ARG A 84 -13.77 5.12 -8.40
CA ARG A 84 -12.39 4.77 -8.78
C ARG A 84 -11.74 5.98 -9.46
N GLY A 85 -10.45 6.21 -9.18
CA GLY A 85 -9.66 7.26 -9.85
C GLY A 85 -9.44 8.50 -9.00
N SER A 86 -9.74 8.41 -7.71
CA SER A 86 -9.36 9.44 -6.72
C SER A 86 -8.04 9.09 -6.00
N ASP A 87 -7.32 8.10 -6.51
CA ASP A 87 -5.91 7.80 -6.26
C ASP A 87 -5.26 7.46 -7.61
N GLU A 88 -4.11 8.05 -7.92
CA GLU A 88 -3.36 7.77 -9.15
C GLU A 88 -3.02 6.28 -9.32
N ARG A 89 -2.86 5.54 -8.22
CA ARG A 89 -2.54 4.10 -8.22
C ARG A 89 -3.71 3.24 -8.69
N GLU A 90 -4.93 3.74 -8.56
CA GLU A 90 -6.15 3.06 -9.03
C GLU A 90 -6.34 3.20 -10.55
N LEU A 91 -5.67 4.16 -11.18
CA LEU A 91 -5.78 4.43 -12.61
C LEU A 91 -4.98 3.40 -13.42
N THR A 92 -5.54 2.99 -14.55
CA THR A 92 -4.82 2.22 -15.57
C THR A 92 -3.74 3.08 -16.24
N LEU A 93 -2.79 2.45 -16.95
CA LEU A 93 -1.74 3.17 -17.66
C LEU A 93 -2.30 4.16 -18.69
N TRP A 94 -3.39 3.78 -19.37
CA TRP A 94 -4.05 4.63 -20.35
C TRP A 94 -4.83 5.78 -19.71
N GLU A 95 -5.52 5.51 -18.59
CA GLU A 95 -6.19 6.56 -17.81
C GLU A 95 -5.19 7.55 -17.22
N LEU A 96 -4.00 7.11 -16.78
CA LEU A 96 -2.91 7.99 -16.35
C LEU A 96 -2.41 8.87 -17.50
N TRP A 97 -2.19 8.27 -18.68
CA TRP A 97 -1.77 9.01 -19.86
C TRP A 97 -2.82 10.05 -20.27
N ALA A 98 -4.09 9.66 -20.31
CA ALA A 98 -5.21 10.53 -20.61
C ALA A 98 -5.39 11.62 -19.55
N ALA A 99 -5.30 11.32 -18.26
CA ALA A 99 -5.39 12.31 -17.18
C ALA A 99 -4.21 13.29 -17.18
N ARG A 100 -3.04 12.88 -17.70
CA ARG A 100 -1.87 13.74 -17.82
C ARG A 100 -1.93 14.69 -19.02
N HIS A 101 -2.54 14.27 -20.12
CA HIS A 101 -2.61 15.04 -21.39
C HIS A 101 -3.95 15.72 -21.61
N GLY A 102 -5.02 15.17 -21.05
CA GLY A 102 -6.34 15.77 -20.96
C GLY A 102 -6.38 16.66 -19.72
N ALA A 103 -6.48 17.97 -19.94
CA ALA A 103 -6.74 18.90 -18.86
C ALA A 103 -8.16 18.67 -18.35
N ASP A 104 -8.32 17.82 -17.34
CA ASP A 104 -9.45 17.92 -16.43
C ASP A 104 -9.00 18.76 -15.23
N PRO A 105 -9.30 20.07 -15.21
CA PRO A 105 -8.91 20.95 -14.10
C PRO A 105 -9.60 20.59 -12.79
N SER A 106 -10.63 19.73 -12.83
CA SER A 106 -11.37 19.26 -11.66
C SER A 106 -10.80 17.98 -11.05
N SER A 107 -9.77 17.39 -11.65
CA SER A 107 -9.11 16.20 -11.11
C SER A 107 -8.45 16.52 -9.76
N PRO A 108 -8.72 15.74 -8.70
CA PRO A 108 -8.08 15.92 -7.39
C PRO A 108 -6.60 15.51 -7.39
N LEU A 109 -6.09 14.94 -8.49
CA LEU A 109 -4.74 14.40 -8.61
C LEU A 109 -3.74 15.48 -9.08
N ARG A 110 -2.64 15.63 -8.35
CA ARG A 110 -1.58 16.58 -8.72
C ARG A 110 -0.82 16.07 -9.95
N PRO A 111 -0.43 16.94 -10.91
CA PRO A 111 0.34 16.54 -12.08
C PRO A 111 1.64 15.79 -11.75
N SER A 112 2.31 16.17 -10.65
CA SER A 112 3.54 15.51 -10.19
C SER A 112 3.33 14.05 -9.79
N ARG A 113 2.16 13.71 -9.21
CA ARG A 113 1.80 12.34 -8.83
C ARG A 113 1.49 11.48 -10.05
N LEU A 114 0.71 12.03 -10.98
CA LEU A 114 0.43 11.38 -12.27
C LEU A 114 1.74 11.05 -13.00
N ASP A 115 2.68 11.99 -12.96
CA ASP A 115 3.98 11.87 -13.58
C ASP A 115 4.87 10.84 -12.90
N GLY A 116 4.91 10.84 -11.57
CA GLY A 116 5.61 9.83 -10.77
C GLY A 116 5.08 8.42 -11.03
N GLU A 117 3.76 8.22 -10.97
CA GLU A 117 3.14 6.91 -11.16
C GLU A 117 3.33 6.39 -12.60
N LEU A 118 3.10 7.24 -13.60
CA LEU A 118 3.27 6.87 -15.01
C LEU A 118 4.72 6.46 -15.32
N HIS A 119 5.69 7.30 -14.94
CA HIS A 119 7.10 7.05 -15.27
C HIS A 119 7.68 5.95 -14.37
N GLY A 120 7.22 5.81 -13.13
CA GLY A 120 7.59 4.74 -12.22
C GLY A 120 7.22 3.36 -12.76
N ARG A 121 6.00 3.22 -13.31
CA ARG A 121 5.57 1.99 -13.99
C ARG A 121 6.42 1.67 -15.21
N LEU A 122 6.69 2.67 -16.06
CA LEU A 122 7.51 2.50 -17.26
C LEU A 122 8.96 2.10 -16.93
N VAL A 123 9.56 2.76 -15.94
CA VAL A 123 10.92 2.43 -15.47
C VAL A 123 10.98 1.02 -14.89
N ARG A 124 10.03 0.63 -14.04
CA ARG A 124 9.97 -0.73 -13.49
C ARG A 124 9.84 -1.79 -14.59
N ALA A 125 9.00 -1.53 -15.60
CA ALA A 125 8.86 -2.41 -16.76
C ALA A 125 10.14 -2.48 -17.60
N ALA A 126 10.77 -1.34 -17.90
CA ALA A 126 12.02 -1.27 -18.66
C ALA A 126 13.18 -1.99 -17.93
N SER A 127 13.21 -1.91 -16.59
CA SER A 127 14.22 -2.59 -15.77
C SER A 127 14.20 -4.10 -15.94
N LEU A 128 13.04 -4.71 -16.21
CA LEU A 128 12.96 -6.16 -16.46
C LEU A 128 13.83 -6.59 -17.66
N ALA A 129 13.96 -5.74 -18.69
CA ALA A 129 14.83 -6.00 -19.84
C ALA A 129 16.32 -5.92 -19.49
N VAL A 130 16.68 -5.15 -18.46
CA VAL A 130 18.06 -4.96 -18.00
C VAL A 130 18.49 -6.05 -17.00
N LEU A 131 17.56 -6.59 -16.21
CA LEU A 131 17.86 -7.58 -15.16
C LEU A 131 18.69 -8.79 -15.60
N PRO A 132 18.51 -9.37 -16.81
CA PRO A 132 19.35 -10.48 -17.26
C PRO A 132 20.85 -10.16 -17.27
N LEU A 133 21.24 -8.92 -17.56
CA LEU A 133 22.64 -8.48 -17.55
C LEU A 133 23.26 -8.58 -16.15
N LEU A 134 22.45 -8.45 -15.10
CA LEU A 134 22.88 -8.65 -13.72
C LEU A 134 22.72 -10.11 -13.28
N ALA A 135 21.60 -10.75 -13.60
CA ALA A 135 21.26 -12.09 -13.14
C ALA A 135 22.20 -13.16 -13.70
N VAL A 136 22.60 -13.06 -14.97
CA VAL A 136 23.50 -14.03 -15.63
C VAL A 136 24.86 -14.12 -14.94
N PRO A 137 25.64 -13.04 -14.75
CA PRO A 137 26.93 -13.12 -14.09
C PRO A 137 26.80 -13.56 -12.62
N MET A 138 25.74 -13.14 -11.92
CA MET A 138 25.48 -13.56 -10.53
C MET A 138 25.11 -15.04 -10.41
N GLY A 139 24.35 -15.56 -11.37
CA GLY A 139 23.96 -16.97 -11.44
C GLY A 139 25.08 -17.88 -11.91
N LEU A 140 25.96 -17.41 -12.82
CA LEU A 140 27.11 -18.18 -13.30
C LEU A 140 28.27 -18.24 -12.30
N ALA A 141 28.42 -17.20 -11.47
CA ALA A 141 29.35 -17.19 -10.33
C ALA A 141 29.10 -18.37 -9.33
N ALA A 142 27.94 -19.02 -9.43
CA ALA A 142 27.52 -20.14 -8.60
C ALA A 142 28.37 -21.42 -8.69
N LYS A 143 29.32 -21.53 -9.62
CA LYS A 143 30.05 -22.79 -9.86
C LYS A 143 31.25 -23.05 -8.93
N ARG A 144 31.71 -22.10 -8.10
CA ARG A 144 32.85 -22.31 -7.18
C ARG A 144 32.58 -21.69 -5.80
N ALA A 145 32.34 -22.51 -4.78
CA ALA A 145 32.31 -22.25 -3.32
C ALA A 145 31.48 -21.07 -2.73
N ARG A 146 31.13 -20.01 -3.49
CA ARG A 146 30.41 -18.81 -3.02
C ARG A 146 29.02 -18.64 -3.66
N ARG A 147 28.35 -19.76 -3.99
CA ARG A 147 27.06 -19.78 -4.70
C ARG A 147 25.93 -18.97 -4.05
N SER A 148 25.83 -19.01 -2.74
CA SER A 148 24.80 -18.29 -1.98
C SER A 148 25.00 -16.77 -2.00
N HIS A 149 26.24 -16.31 -2.00
CA HIS A 149 26.58 -14.90 -1.84
C HIS A 149 26.24 -14.07 -3.09
N GLY A 150 26.45 -14.61 -4.29
CA GLY A 150 26.12 -13.93 -5.55
C GLY A 150 24.61 -13.71 -5.72
N ILE A 151 23.80 -14.73 -5.42
CA ILE A 151 22.33 -14.63 -5.48
C ILE A 151 21.81 -13.68 -4.40
N ALA A 152 22.32 -13.79 -3.16
CA ALA A 152 21.93 -12.90 -2.07
C ALA A 152 22.29 -11.43 -2.39
N LEU A 153 23.49 -11.18 -2.93
CA LEU A 153 23.90 -9.83 -3.33
C LEU A 153 23.00 -9.29 -4.45
N ALA A 154 22.70 -10.10 -5.47
CA ALA A 154 21.79 -9.70 -6.55
C ALA A 154 20.40 -9.31 -6.02
N ALA A 155 19.87 -10.09 -5.08
CA ALA A 155 18.59 -9.81 -4.43
C ALA A 155 18.65 -8.50 -3.63
N VAL A 156 19.72 -8.27 -2.87
CA VAL A 156 19.92 -7.01 -2.11
C VAL A 156 20.04 -5.81 -3.06
N ILE A 157 20.81 -5.92 -4.14
CA ILE A 157 20.93 -4.86 -5.15
C ILE A 157 19.55 -4.55 -5.76
N LEU A 158 18.78 -5.58 -6.12
CA LEU A 158 17.45 -5.41 -6.68
C LEU A 158 16.49 -4.76 -5.67
N MET A 159 16.54 -5.17 -4.41
CA MET A 159 15.73 -4.59 -3.35
C MET A 159 16.07 -3.13 -3.12
N LEU A 160 17.36 -2.77 -3.05
CA LEU A 160 17.82 -1.39 -2.93
C LEU A 160 17.38 -0.54 -4.12
N TYR A 161 17.46 -1.08 -5.34
CA TYR A 161 16.98 -0.41 -6.54
C TYR A 161 15.48 -0.13 -6.47
N GLN A 162 14.67 -1.13 -6.12
CA GLN A 162 13.21 -0.96 -5.97
C GLN A 162 12.86 0.03 -4.87
N GLN A 163 13.54 -0.03 -3.72
CA GLN A 163 13.33 0.92 -2.63
C GLN A 163 13.74 2.34 -3.03
N GLY A 164 14.80 2.48 -3.82
CA GLY A 164 15.24 3.75 -4.40
C GLY A 164 14.18 4.36 -5.32
N LEU A 165 13.58 3.57 -6.21
CA LEU A 165 12.48 4.04 -7.05
C LEU A 165 11.28 4.49 -6.21
N GLN A 166 10.86 3.71 -5.21
CA GLN A 166 9.77 4.08 -4.31
C GLN A 166 10.06 5.38 -3.55
N LEU A 167 11.31 5.59 -3.13
CA LEU A 167 11.72 6.82 -2.46
C LEU A 167 11.61 8.01 -3.42
N LEU A 168 12.09 7.88 -4.66
CA LEU A 168 12.01 8.94 -5.68
C LEU A 168 10.54 9.29 -6.02
N GLU A 169 9.67 8.27 -6.16
CA GLU A 169 8.23 8.46 -6.33
C GLU A 169 7.64 9.25 -5.15
N SER A 170 7.92 8.83 -3.90
CA SER A 170 7.39 9.50 -2.70
C SER A 170 7.86 10.96 -2.54
N LEU A 171 9.12 11.24 -2.92
CA LEU A 171 9.65 12.61 -2.93
C LEU A 171 9.00 13.46 -4.03
N GLY A 172 8.67 12.85 -5.17
CA GLY A 172 7.88 13.47 -6.23
C GLY A 172 6.45 13.78 -5.81
N ASP A 173 5.82 12.88 -5.05
CA ASP A 173 4.45 13.04 -4.57
C ASP A 173 4.29 14.25 -3.62
N VAL A 174 5.32 14.48 -2.79
CA VAL A 174 5.40 15.63 -1.88
C VAL A 174 5.86 16.90 -2.61
N GLY A 175 6.30 16.79 -3.87
CA GLY A 175 6.76 17.92 -4.69
C GLY A 175 8.16 18.43 -4.33
N ARG A 176 8.99 17.60 -3.70
CA ARG A 176 10.39 17.93 -3.35
C ARG A 176 11.33 17.82 -4.55
N LEU A 177 10.97 16.99 -5.53
CA LEU A 177 11.72 16.80 -6.77
C LEU A 177 10.78 16.48 -7.93
N ASP A 178 11.22 16.70 -9.16
CA ASP A 178 10.51 16.23 -10.34
C ASP A 178 10.78 14.73 -10.52
N ALA A 179 9.73 13.91 -10.36
CA ALA A 179 9.83 12.46 -10.40
C ALA A 179 10.32 11.94 -11.76
N ARG A 180 9.93 12.60 -12.86
CA ARG A 180 10.23 12.11 -14.21
C ARG A 180 11.73 11.98 -14.49
N PRO A 181 12.55 13.06 -14.42
CA PRO A 181 13.97 12.95 -14.67
C PRO A 181 14.67 12.11 -13.61
N ALA A 182 14.22 12.14 -12.35
CA ALA A 182 14.84 11.38 -11.27
C ALA A 182 14.70 9.86 -11.48
N LEU A 183 13.51 9.39 -11.85
CA LEU A 183 13.24 7.96 -12.10
C LEU A 183 14.03 7.44 -13.30
N TRP A 184 14.06 8.20 -14.40
CA TRP A 184 14.84 7.83 -15.58
C TRP A 184 16.35 7.89 -15.32
N ALA A 185 16.82 8.84 -14.53
CA ALA A 185 18.23 8.88 -14.11
C ALA A 185 18.60 7.66 -13.27
N ALA A 186 17.73 7.26 -12.33
CA ALA A 186 17.93 6.04 -11.53
C ALA A 186 17.93 4.78 -12.39
N PHE A 187 17.03 4.69 -13.38
CA PHE A 187 17.04 3.61 -14.37
C PHE A 187 18.35 3.55 -15.16
N LEU A 188 18.78 4.68 -15.73
CA LEU A 188 20.01 4.74 -16.52
C LEU A 188 21.23 4.37 -15.67
N LEU A 189 21.30 4.85 -14.43
CA LEU A 189 22.36 4.48 -13.50
C LEU A 189 22.36 2.96 -13.25
N PHE A 190 21.19 2.37 -12.99
CA PHE A 190 21.06 0.93 -12.79
C PHE A 190 21.41 0.13 -14.05
N ALA A 191 21.03 0.60 -15.23
CA ALA A 191 21.36 -0.03 -16.51
C ALA A 191 22.87 0.00 -16.80
N VAL A 192 23.52 1.15 -16.58
CA VAL A 192 24.97 1.30 -16.69
C VAL A 192 25.67 0.38 -15.68
N PHE A 193 25.18 0.32 -14.44
CA PHE A 193 25.69 -0.59 -13.43
C PHE A 193 25.62 -2.06 -13.88
N CYS A 194 24.44 -2.53 -14.31
CA CYS A 194 24.24 -3.90 -14.78
C CYS A 194 25.14 -4.21 -15.99
N GLY A 195 25.23 -3.30 -16.97
CA GLY A 195 26.11 -3.45 -18.12
C GLY A 195 27.60 -3.47 -17.74
N ALA A 196 28.01 -2.68 -16.75
CA ALA A 196 29.39 -2.67 -16.25
C ALA A 196 29.74 -3.99 -15.56
N VAL A 197 28.84 -4.51 -14.71
CA VAL A 197 29.01 -5.82 -14.05
C VAL A 197 29.10 -6.94 -15.08
N PHE A 198 28.18 -6.96 -16.05
CA PHE A 198 28.18 -7.94 -17.13
C PHE A 198 29.49 -7.91 -17.93
N ARG A 199 29.92 -6.72 -18.36
CA ARG A 199 31.15 -6.53 -19.16
C ARG A 199 32.42 -6.91 -18.38
N HIS A 200 32.45 -6.68 -17.08
CA HIS A 200 33.59 -7.07 -16.25
C HIS A 200 33.64 -8.60 -16.10
N SER A 201 32.52 -9.22 -15.74
CA SER A 201 32.43 -10.68 -15.60
C SER A 201 32.69 -11.42 -16.91
N SER A 202 32.29 -10.86 -18.06
CA SER A 202 32.57 -11.48 -19.37
C SER A 202 34.05 -11.44 -19.76
N ARG A 203 34.81 -10.45 -19.26
CA ARG A 203 36.25 -10.30 -19.54
C ARG A 203 37.12 -11.13 -18.60
N ASN A 204 36.65 -11.32 -17.36
CA ASN A 204 37.35 -12.10 -16.34
C ASN A 204 36.48 -13.29 -15.88
N PRO A 205 36.32 -14.35 -16.70
CA PRO A 205 35.47 -15.50 -16.33
C PRO A 205 35.93 -16.24 -15.07
N SER A 206 37.18 -16.03 -14.65
CA SER A 206 37.76 -16.60 -13.42
C SER A 206 37.35 -15.85 -12.15
N GLU A 207 37.00 -14.57 -12.25
CA GLU A 207 36.50 -13.73 -11.16
C GLU A 207 34.97 -13.83 -11.15
N GLY A 208 34.36 -14.12 -10.01
CA GLY A 208 32.91 -14.34 -9.95
C GLY A 208 32.14 -13.06 -10.25
N GLY A 209 30.88 -13.19 -10.67
CA GLY A 209 29.97 -12.04 -10.81
C GLY A 209 29.95 -11.16 -9.55
N PHE A 210 30.01 -11.76 -8.36
CA PHE A 210 30.09 -11.06 -7.07
C PHE A 210 31.27 -10.06 -7.00
N ASP A 211 32.48 -10.49 -7.37
CA ASP A 211 33.67 -9.65 -7.36
C ASP A 211 33.54 -8.50 -8.37
N GLY A 212 32.90 -8.77 -9.52
CA GLY A 212 32.60 -7.75 -10.50
C GLY A 212 31.61 -6.69 -10.03
N ALA A 213 30.57 -7.08 -9.29
CA ALA A 213 29.66 -6.13 -8.66
C ALA A 213 30.37 -5.25 -7.64
N LEU A 214 31.18 -5.84 -6.76
CA LEU A 214 31.98 -5.08 -5.79
C LEU A 214 32.93 -4.10 -6.48
N ALA A 215 33.66 -4.54 -7.51
CA ALA A 215 34.59 -3.68 -8.23
C ALA A 215 33.91 -2.49 -8.93
N VAL A 216 32.65 -2.65 -9.37
CA VAL A 216 31.86 -1.55 -9.93
C VAL A 216 31.34 -0.63 -8.82
N ILE A 217 30.88 -1.19 -7.69
CA ILE A 217 30.43 -0.42 -6.52
C ILE A 217 31.59 0.43 -5.96
N GLU A 218 32.78 -0.16 -5.79
CA GLU A 218 33.97 0.54 -5.30
C GLU A 218 34.38 1.68 -6.23
N ARG A 219 34.36 1.45 -7.55
CA ARG A 219 34.60 2.52 -8.54
C ARG A 219 33.56 3.63 -8.43
N GLY A 220 32.28 3.29 -8.27
CA GLY A 220 31.21 4.25 -8.07
C GLY A 220 31.36 5.05 -6.77
N ALA A 221 31.68 4.38 -5.67
CA ALA A 221 31.93 5.00 -4.37
C ALA A 221 33.12 5.98 -4.42
N GLY A 222 34.19 5.64 -5.16
CA GLY A 222 35.32 6.54 -5.38
C GLY A 222 34.95 7.83 -6.11
N VAL A 223 34.08 7.73 -7.14
CA VAL A 223 33.56 8.90 -7.87
C VAL A 223 32.68 9.77 -6.98
N VAL A 224 31.77 9.16 -6.22
CA VAL A 224 30.90 9.89 -5.28
C VAL A 224 31.74 10.58 -4.19
N ALA A 225 32.72 9.89 -3.61
CA ALA A 225 33.62 10.44 -2.60
C ALA A 225 34.53 11.57 -3.13
N ALA A 226 34.82 11.59 -4.43
CA ALA A 226 35.56 12.67 -5.08
C ALA A 226 34.67 13.91 -5.34
N LEU A 227 33.36 13.72 -5.52
CA LEU A 227 32.38 14.79 -5.71
C LEU A 227 31.87 15.39 -4.39
N LEU A 228 32.02 14.68 -3.27
CA LEU A 228 31.68 15.18 -1.94
C LEU A 228 32.65 16.29 -1.50
N PRO A 229 32.15 17.45 -1.03
CA PRO A 229 33.00 18.54 -0.57
C PRO A 229 33.87 18.08 0.61
N ARG A 230 35.16 18.50 0.59
CA ARG A 230 36.24 18.15 1.55
C ARG A 230 35.87 18.28 3.05
N ARG A 231 34.77 18.94 3.39
CA ARG A 231 34.30 19.18 4.76
C ARG A 231 33.85 17.89 5.47
N TRP A 232 33.49 16.83 4.74
CA TRP A 232 32.99 15.58 5.32
C TRP A 232 34.03 14.45 5.34
N ARG A 233 35.28 14.74 4.93
CA ARG A 233 36.41 13.78 4.90
C ARG A 233 37.09 13.53 6.25
N ARG A 234 36.61 14.13 7.34
CA ARG A 234 37.18 13.98 8.70
C ARG A 234 36.10 13.72 9.73
N VAL A 235 35.41 12.60 9.66
CA VAL A 235 34.92 11.95 10.89
C VAL A 235 35.00 10.45 10.66
N SER A 236 36.02 9.84 11.28
CA SER A 236 35.97 8.57 12.01
C SER A 236 37.40 8.12 12.32
N PRO A 237 37.57 7.41 13.44
CA PRO A 237 38.01 7.90 14.75
C PRO A 237 39.54 8.12 14.87
#